data_AF-H0QGJ6-F1
#
_entry.id   AF-H0QGJ6-F1
#
_cell.length_a   1.000
_cell.length_b   1.000
_cell.length_c   1.000
_cell.angle_alpha   90.00
_cell.angle_beta   90.00
_cell.angle_gamma   90.00
#
_symmetry.space_group_name_H-M   'P 1'
#
loop_
_entity.id
_entity.type
_entity.pdbx_description
1 polymer ?
#
loop_
_entity_poly.entity_id
_entity_poly.type
_entity_poly.pdbx_seq_one_letter_code
_entity_poly.pdbx_strand_id
1 'polypeptide(L)'
;MTRVKATSRRRGRRHAQPETSDEALQPAEDWAAIEVGATVEVTLAAGHSYTGHIDSKTHDSGLVWVIDSAGQGRQMYGNRDGVRLRPH
;
A
#
# COMPACT_ATOMS: atom_id res chain seq x y z
N MET A 1 -62.73 15.67 -4.51
CA MET A 1 -61.79 14.98 -3.61
C MET A 1 -60.51 14.68 -4.38
N THR A 2 -59.40 15.22 -3.89
CA THR A 2 -58.08 15.27 -4.52
C THR A 2 -57.23 14.07 -4.07
N ARG A 3 -56.62 13.29 -4.97
CA ARG A 3 -55.38 12.53 -4.65
C ARG A 3 -54.63 11.94 -5.86
N VAL A 4 -53.55 12.65 -6.21
CA VAL A 4 -52.16 12.24 -6.57
C VAL A 4 -51.89 10.76 -6.91
N LYS A 5 -51.18 10.50 -8.02
CA LYS A 5 -49.89 9.79 -7.98
C LYS A 5 -49.06 9.98 -9.25
N ALA A 6 -48.13 10.92 -9.19
CA ALA A 6 -47.01 11.04 -10.11
C ALA A 6 -46.05 9.85 -9.89
N THR A 7 -45.85 9.02 -10.91
CA THR A 7 -44.82 7.98 -10.88
C THR A 7 -43.51 8.56 -11.42
N SER A 8 -42.66 8.98 -10.48
CA SER A 8 -41.29 9.41 -10.70
C SER A 8 -40.46 8.24 -11.24
N ARG A 9 -39.96 8.36 -12.47
CA ARG A 9 -38.95 7.46 -13.05
C ARG A 9 -37.58 7.82 -12.46
N ARG A 10 -37.29 7.32 -11.25
CA ARG A 10 -35.92 7.30 -10.72
C ARG A 10 -35.10 6.34 -11.59
N ARG A 11 -34.29 6.88 -12.51
CA ARG A 11 -33.14 6.17 -13.07
C ARG A 11 -32.25 5.79 -11.90
N GLY A 12 -32.25 4.52 -11.55
CA GLY A 12 -31.29 3.94 -10.62
C GLY A 12 -29.90 4.28 -11.13
N ARG A 13 -29.22 5.14 -10.38
CA ARG A 13 -27.79 5.44 -10.50
C ARG A 13 -27.10 4.08 -10.42
N ARG A 14 -26.58 3.56 -11.54
CA ARG A 14 -25.65 2.43 -11.52
C ARG A 14 -24.52 2.87 -10.60
N HIS A 15 -24.44 2.28 -9.42
CA HIS A 15 -23.22 2.31 -8.63
C HIS A 15 -22.18 1.64 -9.53
N ALA A 16 -21.28 2.44 -10.11
CA ALA A 16 -20.01 1.91 -10.53
C ALA A 16 -19.40 1.32 -9.26
N GLN A 17 -19.40 -0.02 -9.16
CA GLN A 17 -18.53 -0.68 -8.20
C GLN A 17 -17.14 -0.09 -8.46
N PRO A 18 -16.43 0.42 -7.44
CA PRO A 18 -15.01 0.57 -7.60
C PRO A 18 -14.54 -0.82 -8.00
N GLU A 19 -13.92 -0.91 -9.17
CA GLU A 19 -13.13 -2.06 -9.54
C GLU A 19 -12.22 -2.25 -8.33
N THR A 20 -12.53 -3.24 -7.50
CA THR A 20 -11.57 -3.78 -6.56
C THR A 20 -10.49 -4.26 -7.49
N SER A 21 -9.52 -3.38 -7.73
CA SER A 21 -8.29 -3.73 -8.37
C SER A 21 -7.82 -4.90 -7.55
N ASP A 22 -7.99 -6.07 -8.15
CA ASP A 22 -7.21 -7.27 -7.93
C ASP A 22 -5.78 -6.87 -8.29
N GLU A 23 -5.23 -5.89 -7.55
CA GLU A 23 -3.81 -5.75 -7.37
C GLU A 23 -3.49 -6.96 -6.53
N ALA A 24 -3.46 -8.09 -7.26
CA ALA A 24 -2.97 -9.37 -6.85
C ALA A 24 -1.82 -9.06 -5.91
N LEU A 25 -1.85 -9.69 -4.75
CA LEU A 25 -0.75 -9.74 -3.78
C LEU A 25 0.52 -10.06 -4.57
N GLN A 26 1.13 -9.05 -5.17
CA GLN A 26 2.38 -9.18 -5.88
C GLN A 26 3.29 -9.66 -4.77
N PRO A 27 3.98 -10.79 -4.95
CA PRO A 27 4.87 -11.30 -3.93
C PRO A 27 5.71 -10.11 -3.46
N ALA A 28 5.79 -9.90 -2.14
CA ALA A 28 6.63 -8.87 -1.59
C ALA A 28 7.98 -8.98 -2.31
N GLU A 29 8.41 -7.88 -2.92
CA GLU A 29 9.62 -7.80 -3.73
C GLU A 29 10.77 -8.48 -2.97
N ASP A 30 11.74 -9.11 -3.66
CA ASP A 30 12.77 -9.87 -2.96
C ASP A 30 13.65 -8.96 -2.09
N TRP A 31 13.31 -8.82 -0.81
CA TRP A 31 14.03 -8.00 0.16
C TRP A 31 15.47 -8.51 0.38
N ALA A 32 15.79 -9.75 -0.02
CA ALA A 32 17.17 -10.24 0.02
C ALA A 32 18.06 -9.50 -0.98
N ALA A 33 17.53 -9.15 -2.15
CA ALA A 33 18.25 -8.44 -3.20
C ALA A 33 18.45 -6.94 -2.92
N ILE A 34 17.73 -6.37 -1.95
CA ILE A 34 17.87 -4.96 -1.58
C ILE A 34 19.03 -4.80 -0.60
N GLU A 35 20.03 -4.00 -0.98
CA GLU A 35 21.22 -3.76 -0.18
C GLU A 35 20.96 -2.80 1.00
N VAL A 36 21.73 -2.98 2.07
CA VAL A 36 21.78 -1.99 3.16
C VAL A 36 22.38 -0.69 2.61
N GLY A 37 21.75 0.44 2.94
CA GLY A 37 22.06 1.76 2.41
C GLY A 37 21.27 2.12 1.14
N ALA A 38 20.56 1.17 0.52
CA ALA A 38 19.76 1.45 -0.67
C ALA A 38 18.58 2.36 -0.35
N THR A 39 18.30 3.31 -1.24
CA THR A 39 17.07 4.10 -1.21
C THR A 39 15.91 3.26 -1.75
N VAL A 40 14.80 3.25 -1.02
CA VAL A 40 13.61 2.47 -1.36
C VAL A 40 12.35 3.31 -1.25
N GLU A 41 11.39 3.03 -2.12
CA GLU A 41 10.00 3.39 -1.95
C GLU A 41 9.33 2.33 -1.07
N VAL A 42 8.80 2.75 0.08
CA VAL A 42 8.07 1.91 1.03
C VAL A 42 6.58 2.12 0.81
N THR A 43 5.85 1.09 0.40
CA THR A 43 4.38 1.11 0.34
C THR A 43 3.81 0.28 1.47
N LEU A 44 3.06 0.92 2.38
CA LEU A 44 2.39 0.27 3.50
C LEU A 44 1.12 -0.45 3.05
N ALA A 45 0.67 -1.43 3.83
CA ALA A 45 -0.58 -2.15 3.58
C ALA A 45 -1.81 -1.24 3.47
N ALA A 46 -1.79 -0.07 4.12
CA ALA A 46 -2.84 0.94 4.04
C ALA A 46 -2.84 1.75 2.71
N GLY A 47 -1.87 1.51 1.82
CA GLY A 47 -1.74 2.17 0.51
C GLY A 47 -0.94 3.48 0.52
N HIS A 48 -0.43 3.91 1.68
CA HIS A 48 0.46 5.06 1.76
C HIS A 48 1.90 4.68 1.39
N SER A 49 2.56 5.51 0.59
CA SER A 49 3.97 5.34 0.23
C SER A 49 4.84 6.48 0.73
N TYR A 50 6.10 6.17 1.04
CA TYR A 50 7.13 7.16 1.35
C TYR A 50 8.52 6.66 0.95
N THR A 51 9.48 7.57 0.81
CA THR A 51 10.87 7.23 0.47
C THR A 51 11.72 7.13 1.75
N GLY A 52 12.51 6.06 1.85
CA GLY A 52 13.48 5.89 2.91
C GLY A 52 14.73 5.19 2.42
N HIS A 53 15.64 4.87 3.33
CA HIS A 53 16.79 4.02 3.03
C HIS A 53 16.86 2.84 3.99
N ILE A 54 17.35 1.70 3.50
CA ILE A 54 17.56 0.51 4.31
C ILE A 54 18.71 0.78 5.27
N ASP A 55 18.43 0.83 6.56
CA ASP A 55 19.45 0.97 7.60
C ASP A 55 20.07 -0.39 7.96
N SER A 56 19.24 -1.43 8.08
CA SER A 56 19.69 -2.78 8.44
C SER A 56 18.61 -3.82 8.15
N LYS A 57 19.00 -5.10 8.06
CA LYS A 57 18.09 -6.24 7.83
C LYS A 57 18.53 -7.48 8.60
N THR A 58 17.60 -8.39 8.90
CA THR A 58 17.95 -9.73 9.39
C THR A 58 18.64 -10.54 8.30
N HIS A 59 19.35 -11.61 8.67
CA HIS A 59 20.07 -12.45 7.71
C HIS A 59 19.17 -13.04 6.62
N ASP A 60 17.91 -13.35 6.95
CA ASP A 60 16.90 -13.86 6.03
C ASP A 60 16.09 -12.75 5.33
N SER A 61 16.41 -11.48 5.59
CA SER A 61 15.63 -10.31 5.16
C SER A 61 14.14 -10.39 5.53
N GLY A 62 13.75 -11.19 6.52
CA GLY A 62 12.37 -11.26 7.00
C GLY A 62 11.95 -9.99 7.73
N LEU A 63 12.90 -9.29 8.34
CA LEU A 63 12.75 -7.99 8.96
C LEU A 63 13.76 -7.00 8.37
N VAL A 64 13.29 -5.79 8.11
CA VAL A 64 14.10 -4.67 7.59
C VAL A 64 13.80 -3.43 8.41
N TRP A 65 14.84 -2.62 8.65
CA TRP A 65 14.71 -1.31 9.24
C TRP A 65 14.95 -0.25 8.18
N VAL A 66 14.01 0.68 8.07
CA VAL A 66 14.04 1.79 7.12
C VAL A 66 14.09 3.09 7.91
N ILE A 67 14.97 4.00 7.50
CA ILE A 67 14.96 5.38 7.98
C ILE A 67 14.26 6.24 6.94
N ASP A 68 13.21 6.93 7.38
CA ASP A 68 12.49 7.89 6.54
C ASP A 68 13.44 9.02 6.11
N SER A 69 13.45 9.33 4.81
CA SER A 69 14.20 10.44 4.23
C SER A 69 13.79 11.81 4.78
N ALA A 70 12.56 11.95 5.27
CA ALA A 70 12.07 13.14 5.97
C ALA A 70 12.54 13.24 7.43
N GLY A 71 13.32 12.26 7.93
CA GLY A 71 13.90 12.30 9.27
C GLY A 71 12.94 11.90 10.40
N GLN A 72 11.83 11.21 10.09
CA GLN A 72 10.86 10.74 11.09
C GLN A 72 11.34 9.54 11.93
N GLY A 73 12.61 9.16 11.78
CA GLY A 73 13.25 8.09 12.54
C GLY A 73 13.27 6.75 11.81
N ARG A 74 13.61 5.72 12.58
CA ARG A 74 13.82 4.34 12.10
C ARG A 74 12.58 3.50 12.37
N GLN A 75 12.02 2.91 11.32
CA GLN A 75 10.86 2.02 11.38
C GLN A 75 11.28 0.59 11.05
N MET A 76 10.60 -0.40 11.64
CA MET A 76 10.81 -1.82 11.38
C MET A 76 9.63 -2.38 10.60
N TYR A 77 9.90 -3.16 9.55
CA TYR A 77 8.88 -3.85 8.77
C TYR A 77 9.22 -5.33 8.63
N GLY A 78 8.17 -6.17 8.68
CA GLY A 78 8.23 -7.56 8.30
C GLY A 78 7.67 -7.81 6.91
N ASN A 79 8.25 -8.77 6.18
CA ASN A 79 7.81 -9.13 4.83
C ASN A 79 6.39 -9.72 4.77
N ARG A 80 5.79 -10.02 5.92
CA ARG A 80 4.41 -10.49 6.08
C ARG A 80 3.42 -9.39 6.47
N ASP A 81 3.90 -8.17 6.69
CA ASP A 81 3.06 -7.05 7.15
C ASP A 81 2.30 -6.36 6.01
N GLY A 82 2.36 -6.92 4.80
CA GLY A 82 1.77 -6.30 3.59
C GLY A 82 2.53 -5.06 3.12
N VAL A 83 3.78 -4.88 3.56
CA VAL A 83 4.67 -3.81 3.13
C VAL A 83 5.39 -4.23 1.85
N ARG A 84 5.50 -3.32 0.89
CA ARG A 84 6.30 -3.48 -0.33
C ARG A 84 7.48 -2.52 -0.30
N LEU A 85 8.65 -3.00 -0.73
CA LEU A 85 9.87 -2.21 -0.82
C LEU A 85 10.39 -2.28 -2.24
N ARG A 86 10.45 -1.13 -2.92
CA ARG A 86 11.00 -1.04 -4.27
C ARG A 86 12.28 -0.20 -4.29
N PRO A 87 13.41 -0.70 -4.79
CA PRO A 87 14.61 0.10 -4.99
C PRO A 87 14.36 1.26 -5.98
N HIS A 88 14.99 2.40 -5.72
CA HIS A 88 15.03 3.53 -6.65
C HIS A 88 16.12 3.38 -7.72
#